data_AF-A0A9P6TGC4-F1
#
_entry.id   AF-A0A9P6TGC4-F1
#
_cell.length_a   1.000
_cell.length_b   1.000
_cell.length_c   1.000
_cell.angle_alpha   90.00
_cell.angle_beta   90.00
_cell.angle_gamma   90.00
#
_symmetry.space_group_name_H-M   'P 1'
#
loop_
_entity.id
_entity.type
_entity.pdbx_description
1 polymer ?
#
loop_
_entity_poly.entity_id
_entity_poly.type
_entity_poly.pdbx_seq_one_letter_code
_entity_poly.pdbx_strand_id
1 'polypeptide(L)'
;MARCIALALFISILSGCVMATSYRTHFERVNIEMSELYEQIGGIQSIASQKGHTDVQSKCAQAKALLDSAQTTWQDLSITFVNKPWLASEHGSSSKFQTNLSKCGEILQEIYKHHQVESETSPYSNSVKVCQRIYTKCVASCDSIWKWQPPAPQPSGGYGAGSSSGGSGGNYGGGYTSRKVKRHHSKEMVPICPNKETACPISRFSVGFECFDTDFELTSCGGCVTMGEGENCLAITGAAGVGCLEGRCVVLSVQIGFYLGHQGRPIRRRKRT
;
A
#
# COMPACT_ATOMS: atom_id res chain seq x y z
N MET A 1 49.61 -8.57 12.76
CA MET A 1 50.01 -7.28 12.14
C MET A 1 48.95 -6.96 11.09
N ALA A 2 47.96 -6.11 11.40
CA ALA A 2 47.93 -4.66 11.09
C ALA A 2 47.88 -4.40 9.57
N ARG A 3 46.95 -3.63 8.97
CA ARG A 3 45.99 -2.62 9.47
C ARG A 3 45.00 -2.24 8.32
N CYS A 4 43.88 -1.62 8.74
CA CYS A 4 42.83 -0.84 8.06
C CYS A 4 43.20 -0.10 6.74
N ILE A 5 42.28 0.30 5.85
CA ILE A 5 41.32 1.42 5.98
C ILE A 5 40.21 1.38 4.89
N ALA A 6 38.98 1.71 5.34
CA ALA A 6 37.76 2.24 4.73
C ALA A 6 37.60 2.46 3.20
N LEU A 7 36.39 2.20 2.70
CA LEU A 7 35.41 3.25 2.35
C LEU A 7 34.03 2.64 2.02
N ALA A 8 33.07 2.84 2.93
CA ALA A 8 31.65 2.80 2.63
C ALA A 8 31.28 4.03 1.79
N LEU A 9 30.42 3.89 0.77
CA LEU A 9 29.55 4.94 0.21
C LEU A 9 28.80 4.33 -0.98
N PHE A 10 27.50 4.05 -0.84
CA PHE A 10 26.45 4.17 -1.88
C PHE A 10 25.12 3.63 -1.34
N ILE A 11 24.53 4.33 -0.39
CA ILE A 11 23.09 4.23 -0.10
C ILE A 11 22.64 5.65 0.17
N SER A 12 21.81 6.23 -0.69
CA SER A 12 20.78 7.25 -0.39
C SER A 12 20.19 7.85 -1.67
N ILE A 13 19.47 7.04 -2.45
CA ILE A 13 18.40 7.55 -3.32
C ILE A 13 17.25 6.57 -3.14
N LEU A 14 16.03 7.08 -2.95
CA LEU A 14 14.72 6.38 -2.81
C LEU A 14 14.04 6.54 -1.44
N SER A 15 13.88 7.77 -0.92
CA SER A 15 12.97 8.01 0.22
C SER A 15 11.51 8.28 -0.18
N GLY A 16 11.10 7.82 -1.37
CA GLY A 16 9.71 7.75 -1.83
C GLY A 16 9.28 6.34 -2.31
N CYS A 17 10.21 5.38 -2.36
CA CYS A 17 9.93 4.00 -2.80
C CYS A 17 10.06 2.94 -1.71
N VAL A 18 10.50 3.30 -0.49
CA VAL A 18 10.78 2.32 0.58
C VAL A 18 9.55 1.47 0.94
N MET A 19 8.35 2.04 0.91
CA MET A 19 7.11 1.31 1.23
C MET A 19 6.67 0.35 0.11
N ALA A 20 6.72 0.79 -1.16
CA ALA A 20 6.38 -0.07 -2.30
C ALA A 20 7.37 -1.24 -2.43
N THR A 21 8.66 -1.00 -2.15
CA THR A 21 9.67 -2.06 -2.08
C THR A 21 9.42 -3.00 -0.90
N SER A 22 8.95 -2.51 0.25
CA SER A 22 8.59 -3.40 1.37
C SER A 22 7.35 -4.25 1.04
N TYR A 23 6.31 -3.68 0.41
CA TYR A 23 5.09 -4.45 0.16
C TYR A 23 5.30 -5.56 -0.85
N ARG A 24 5.91 -5.24 -1.99
CA ARG A 24 6.25 -6.26 -3.00
C ARG A 24 7.10 -7.38 -2.42
N THR A 25 8.14 -7.04 -1.64
CA THR A 25 9.01 -8.05 -1.03
C THR A 25 8.29 -8.91 0.01
N HIS A 26 7.30 -8.36 0.72
CA HIS A 26 6.45 -9.13 1.63
C HIS A 26 5.50 -10.08 0.88
N PHE A 27 4.88 -9.66 -0.22
CA PHE A 27 4.08 -10.57 -1.07
C PHE A 27 4.93 -11.67 -1.71
N GLU A 28 6.12 -11.32 -2.21
CA GLU A 28 7.09 -12.28 -2.75
C GLU A 28 7.53 -13.30 -1.70
N ARG A 29 7.76 -12.85 -0.45
CA ARG A 29 8.07 -13.74 0.67
C ARG A 29 6.99 -14.79 0.90
N VAL A 30 5.71 -14.40 0.88
CA VAL A 30 4.60 -15.35 1.04
C VAL A 30 4.56 -16.36 -0.11
N ASN A 31 4.78 -15.92 -1.35
CA ASN A 31 4.88 -16.83 -2.51
C ASN A 31 6.01 -17.86 -2.35
N ILE A 32 7.18 -17.43 -1.87
CA ILE A 32 8.31 -18.31 -1.59
C ILE A 32 7.94 -19.32 -0.50
N GLU A 33 7.34 -18.85 0.61
CA GLU A 33 6.95 -19.71 1.73
C GLU A 33 5.87 -20.75 1.35
N MET A 34 4.91 -20.40 0.47
CA MET A 34 3.94 -21.37 -0.06
C MET A 34 4.59 -22.40 -0.97
N SER A 35 5.53 -21.98 -1.82
CA SER A 35 6.26 -22.89 -2.70
C SER A 35 7.12 -23.86 -1.88
N GLU A 36 7.83 -23.35 -0.87
CA GLU A 36 8.58 -24.18 0.07
C GLU A 36 7.69 -25.17 0.82
N LEU A 37 6.51 -24.72 1.27
CA LEU A 37 5.54 -25.60 1.94
C LEU A 37 5.06 -26.72 1.00
N TYR A 38 4.73 -26.37 -0.26
CA TYR A 38 4.28 -27.32 -1.27
C TYR A 38 5.31 -28.44 -1.50
N GLU A 39 6.58 -28.06 -1.61
CA GLU A 39 7.69 -29.01 -1.76
C GLU A 39 7.84 -29.92 -0.54
N GLN A 40 7.73 -29.38 0.68
CA GLN A 40 7.80 -30.20 1.90
C GLN A 40 6.64 -31.19 2.02
N ILE A 41 5.42 -30.80 1.64
CA ILE A 41 4.29 -31.72 1.59
C ILE A 41 4.56 -32.81 0.54
N GLY A 42 5.16 -32.46 -0.60
CA GLY A 42 5.63 -33.41 -1.60
C GLY A 42 6.64 -34.43 -1.04
N GLY A 43 7.55 -33.99 -0.17
CA GLY A 43 8.48 -34.88 0.54
C GLY A 43 7.76 -35.91 1.42
N ILE A 44 6.79 -35.49 2.23
CA ILE A 44 5.96 -36.38 3.06
C ILE A 44 5.18 -37.36 2.17
N GLN A 45 4.58 -36.86 1.08
CA GLN A 45 3.84 -37.66 0.12
C GLN A 45 4.70 -38.75 -0.53
N SER A 46 5.96 -38.43 -0.86
CA SER A 46 6.93 -39.37 -1.44
C SER A 46 7.26 -40.50 -0.45
N ILE A 47 7.53 -40.17 0.82
CA ILE A 47 7.77 -41.18 1.86
C ILE A 47 6.53 -42.08 2.03
N ALA A 48 5.33 -41.49 2.04
CA ALA A 48 4.06 -42.25 2.09
C ALA A 48 3.90 -43.21 0.91
N SER A 49 4.21 -42.76 -0.30
CA SER A 49 4.20 -43.63 -1.49
C SER A 49 5.19 -44.78 -1.37
N GLN A 50 6.42 -44.54 -0.89
CA GLN A 50 7.45 -45.57 -0.73
C GLN A 50 7.09 -46.61 0.33
N LYS A 51 6.37 -46.22 1.37
CA LYS A 51 5.95 -47.09 2.48
C LYS A 51 4.58 -47.75 2.26
N GLY A 52 3.86 -47.39 1.19
CA GLY A 52 2.50 -47.90 0.94
C GLY A 52 1.43 -47.30 1.85
N HIS A 53 1.70 -46.13 2.45
CA HIS A 53 0.77 -45.43 3.35
C HIS A 53 -0.23 -44.58 2.56
N THR A 54 -1.21 -45.24 1.94
CA THR A 54 -2.14 -44.62 0.97
C THR A 54 -3.02 -43.50 1.55
N ASP A 55 -3.44 -43.60 2.81
CA ASP A 55 -4.22 -42.54 3.48
C ASP A 55 -3.39 -41.26 3.65
N VAL A 56 -2.16 -41.39 4.17
CA VAL A 56 -1.22 -40.26 4.30
C VAL A 56 -0.92 -39.64 2.93
N GLN A 57 -0.74 -40.46 1.90
CA GLN A 57 -0.50 -40.00 0.53
C GLN A 57 -1.70 -39.20 -0.02
N SER A 58 -2.93 -39.67 0.21
CA SER A 58 -4.17 -39.00 -0.19
C SER A 58 -4.35 -37.66 0.53
N LYS A 59 -4.13 -37.62 1.85
CA LYS A 59 -4.17 -36.37 2.62
C LYS A 59 -3.13 -35.36 2.14
N CYS A 60 -1.91 -35.80 1.81
CA CYS A 60 -0.91 -34.90 1.22
C CYS A 60 -1.37 -34.30 -0.11
N ALA A 61 -2.03 -35.10 -0.97
CA ALA A 61 -2.59 -34.59 -2.23
C ALA A 61 -3.67 -33.53 -1.99
N GLN A 62 -4.56 -33.77 -1.02
CA GLN A 62 -5.61 -32.81 -0.65
C GLN A 62 -5.01 -31.50 -0.09
N ALA A 63 -4.02 -31.60 0.80
CA ALA A 63 -3.32 -30.42 1.33
C ALA A 63 -2.64 -29.60 0.23
N LYS A 64 -1.98 -30.27 -0.73
CA LYS A 64 -1.35 -29.62 -1.89
C LYS A 64 -2.36 -28.92 -2.80
N ALA A 65 -3.51 -29.53 -3.07
CA ALA A 65 -4.56 -28.91 -3.89
C ALA A 65 -5.13 -27.63 -3.23
N LEU A 66 -5.32 -27.66 -1.91
CA LEU A 66 -5.74 -26.47 -1.16
C LEU A 66 -4.68 -25.37 -1.18
N LEU A 67 -3.40 -25.75 -1.02
CA LEU A 67 -2.28 -24.81 -1.08
C LEU A 67 -2.12 -24.18 -2.46
N ASP A 68 -2.28 -24.96 -3.53
CA ASP A 68 -2.25 -24.48 -4.92
C ASP A 68 -3.39 -23.48 -5.20
N SER A 69 -4.60 -23.78 -4.70
CA SER A 69 -5.73 -22.86 -4.78
C SER A 69 -5.50 -21.57 -3.97
N ALA A 70 -4.87 -21.67 -2.80
CA ALA A 70 -4.46 -20.52 -2.01
C ALA A 70 -3.40 -19.69 -2.76
N GLN A 71 -2.36 -20.32 -3.31
CA GLN A 71 -1.29 -19.67 -4.05
C GLN A 71 -1.82 -18.92 -5.28
N THR A 72 -2.73 -19.53 -6.04
CA THR A 72 -3.39 -18.87 -7.18
C THR A 72 -4.16 -17.62 -6.74
N THR A 73 -4.93 -17.74 -5.65
CA THR A 73 -5.70 -16.62 -5.09
C THR A 73 -4.76 -15.52 -4.58
N TRP A 74 -3.63 -15.90 -3.98
CA TRP A 74 -2.62 -14.98 -3.49
C TRP A 74 -1.92 -14.21 -4.61
N GLN A 75 -1.60 -14.87 -5.72
CA GLN A 75 -0.99 -14.24 -6.89
C GLN A 75 -1.91 -13.16 -7.49
N ASP A 76 -3.20 -13.45 -7.60
CA ASP A 76 -4.22 -12.48 -8.06
C ASP A 76 -4.30 -11.26 -7.13
N LEU A 77 -4.35 -11.49 -5.82
CA LEU A 77 -4.30 -10.43 -4.80
C LEU A 77 -3.00 -9.62 -4.91
N SER A 78 -1.86 -10.29 -5.06
CA SER A 78 -0.56 -9.65 -5.17
C SER A 78 -0.48 -8.76 -6.40
N ILE A 79 -1.00 -9.17 -7.55
CA ILE A 79 -0.97 -8.36 -8.77
C ILE A 79 -1.92 -7.16 -8.64
N THR A 80 -3.13 -7.40 -8.14
CA THR A 80 -4.19 -6.39 -8.04
C THR A 80 -3.85 -5.30 -7.02
N PHE A 81 -3.29 -5.69 -5.88
CA PHE A 81 -3.11 -4.81 -4.72
C PHE A 81 -1.66 -4.47 -4.42
N VAL A 82 -0.69 -4.77 -5.31
CA VAL A 82 0.74 -4.51 -5.08
C VAL A 82 1.04 -3.07 -4.62
N ASN A 83 0.29 -2.10 -5.13
CA ASN A 83 0.46 -0.68 -4.83
C ASN A 83 -0.45 -0.16 -3.68
N LYS A 84 -1.45 -0.95 -3.26
CA LYS A 84 -2.44 -0.58 -2.25
C LYS A 84 -2.82 -1.80 -1.39
N PRO A 85 -1.86 -2.41 -0.69
CA PRO A 85 -2.05 -3.74 -0.16
C PRO A 85 -2.96 -3.82 1.07
N TRP A 86 -3.20 -2.69 1.76
CA TRP A 86 -4.22 -2.61 2.80
C TRP A 86 -5.63 -2.96 2.28
N LEU A 87 -5.91 -2.68 0.99
CA LEU A 87 -7.17 -3.04 0.34
C LEU A 87 -7.31 -4.54 0.05
N ALA A 88 -6.18 -5.27 0.03
CA ALA A 88 -6.21 -6.71 -0.24
C ALA A 88 -7.01 -7.46 0.82
N SER A 89 -6.96 -7.00 2.08
CA SER A 89 -7.70 -7.61 3.20
C SER A 89 -9.22 -7.51 3.06
N GLU A 90 -9.71 -6.42 2.45
CA GLU A 90 -11.14 -6.13 2.28
C GLU A 90 -11.76 -6.81 1.05
N HIS A 91 -10.92 -7.39 0.17
CA HIS A 91 -11.37 -8.04 -1.05
C HIS A 91 -11.92 -9.45 -0.81
N GLY A 92 -12.98 -9.87 -1.51
CA GLY A 92 -13.58 -11.20 -1.33
C GLY A 92 -12.60 -12.37 -1.55
N SER A 93 -11.57 -12.19 -2.37
CA SER A 93 -10.51 -13.19 -2.56
C SER A 93 -9.64 -13.42 -1.31
N SER A 94 -9.56 -12.47 -0.37
CA SER A 94 -8.79 -12.63 0.89
C SER A 94 -9.41 -13.73 1.77
N SER A 95 -10.74 -13.73 1.90
CA SER A 95 -11.46 -14.77 2.66
C SER A 95 -11.31 -16.15 2.01
N LYS A 96 -11.37 -16.22 0.67
CA LYS A 96 -11.14 -17.46 -0.07
C LYS A 96 -9.73 -18.01 0.15
N PHE A 97 -8.73 -17.13 0.09
CA PHE A 97 -7.34 -17.45 0.39
C PHE A 97 -7.19 -18.00 1.82
N GLN A 98 -7.69 -17.27 2.82
CA GLN A 98 -7.61 -17.66 4.24
C GLN A 98 -8.29 -19.00 4.49
N THR A 99 -9.46 -19.22 3.88
CA THR A 99 -10.20 -20.49 3.98
C THR A 99 -9.39 -21.66 3.44
N ASN A 100 -8.78 -21.52 2.26
CA ASN A 100 -7.97 -22.58 1.66
C ASN A 100 -6.71 -22.86 2.49
N LEU A 101 -6.04 -21.82 2.99
CA LEU A 101 -4.84 -21.97 3.82
C LEU A 101 -5.15 -22.59 5.19
N SER A 102 -6.30 -22.26 5.80
CA SER A 102 -6.76 -22.89 7.04
C SER A 102 -7.05 -24.37 6.84
N LYS A 103 -7.82 -24.72 5.80
CA LYS A 103 -8.12 -26.11 5.47
C LYS A 103 -6.87 -26.92 5.15
N CYS A 104 -5.89 -26.31 4.48
CA CYS A 104 -4.58 -26.94 4.26
C CYS A 104 -3.93 -27.28 5.62
N GLY A 105 -3.91 -26.33 6.56
CA GLY A 105 -3.41 -26.55 7.92
C GLY A 105 -4.14 -27.64 8.69
N GLU A 106 -5.47 -27.70 8.59
CA GLU A 106 -6.29 -28.76 9.22
C GLU A 106 -5.87 -30.15 8.73
N ILE A 107 -5.72 -30.33 7.41
CA ILE A 107 -5.27 -31.59 6.84
C ILE A 107 -3.83 -31.92 7.25
N LEU A 108 -2.94 -30.92 7.34
CA LEU A 108 -1.59 -31.13 7.85
C LEU A 108 -1.61 -31.64 9.30
N GLN A 109 -2.47 -31.10 10.15
CA GLN A 109 -2.62 -31.59 11.51
C GLN A 109 -3.14 -33.04 11.57
N GLU A 110 -4.05 -33.42 10.67
CA GLU A 110 -4.48 -34.82 10.55
C GLU A 110 -3.33 -35.74 10.13
N ILE A 111 -2.48 -35.30 9.21
CA ILE A 111 -1.28 -36.06 8.79
C ILE A 111 -0.33 -36.23 9.98
N TYR A 112 -0.07 -35.19 10.75
CA TYR A 112 0.89 -35.24 11.87
C TYR A 112 0.44 -36.15 13.00
N LYS A 113 -0.88 -36.25 13.23
CA LYS A 113 -1.49 -37.14 14.23
C LYS A 113 -1.72 -38.56 13.72
N HIS A 114 -1.38 -38.85 12.47
CA HIS A 114 -1.56 -40.18 11.92
C HIS A 114 -0.59 -41.16 12.60
N HIS A 115 -1.07 -42.34 12.97
CA HIS A 115 -0.32 -43.35 13.73
C HIS A 115 1.04 -43.75 13.10
N GLN A 116 1.15 -43.68 11.76
CA GLN A 116 2.41 -43.96 11.03
C GLN A 116 3.40 -42.77 11.03
N VAL A 117 2.94 -41.58 11.37
CA VAL A 117 3.66 -40.30 11.22
C VAL A 117 4.09 -39.73 12.57
N GLU A 118 3.26 -39.86 13.60
CA GLU A 118 3.40 -39.18 14.90
C GLU A 118 4.69 -39.55 15.68
N SER A 119 5.23 -40.75 15.49
CA SER A 119 6.43 -41.19 16.21
C SER A 119 7.66 -40.35 15.89
N GLU A 120 8.43 -39.95 16.90
CA GLU A 120 9.69 -39.21 16.72
C GLU A 120 10.76 -39.98 15.94
N THR A 121 10.70 -41.32 15.99
CA THR A 121 11.58 -42.23 15.24
C THR A 121 11.07 -42.54 13.84
N SER A 122 9.91 -41.98 13.48
CA SER A 122 9.30 -42.18 12.18
C SER A 122 10.15 -41.58 11.06
N PRO A 123 10.22 -42.19 9.86
CA PRO A 123 10.88 -41.59 8.70
C PRO A 123 10.32 -40.20 8.32
N TYR A 124 9.11 -39.85 8.80
CA TYR A 124 8.48 -38.55 8.55
C TYR A 124 8.98 -37.43 9.48
N SER A 125 9.61 -37.76 10.61
CA SER A 125 9.89 -36.82 11.73
C SER A 125 10.55 -35.51 11.29
N ASN A 126 11.59 -35.58 10.46
CA ASN A 126 12.28 -34.40 9.95
C ASN A 126 11.40 -33.57 9.00
N SER A 127 10.74 -34.22 8.04
CA SER A 127 9.86 -33.55 7.07
C SER A 127 8.67 -32.88 7.76
N VAL A 128 8.10 -33.52 8.78
CA VAL A 128 7.01 -32.96 9.58
C VAL A 128 7.45 -31.69 10.31
N LYS A 129 8.60 -31.73 11.01
CA LYS A 129 9.14 -30.56 11.73
C LYS A 129 9.40 -29.38 10.79
N VAL A 130 9.97 -29.64 9.62
CA VAL A 130 10.23 -28.59 8.62
C VAL A 130 8.92 -28.03 8.06
N CYS A 131 7.97 -28.90 7.72
CA CYS A 131 6.66 -28.51 7.21
C CYS A 131 5.87 -27.65 8.21
N GLN A 132 5.84 -28.04 9.49
CA GLN A 132 5.21 -27.26 10.57
C GLN A 132 5.81 -25.85 10.70
N ARG A 133 7.14 -25.75 10.64
CA ARG A 133 7.85 -24.47 10.73
C ARG A 133 7.49 -23.56 9.55
N ILE A 134 7.50 -24.09 8.32
CA ILE A 134 7.20 -23.30 7.13
C ILE A 134 5.73 -22.88 7.12
N TYR A 135 4.80 -23.79 7.46
CA TYR A 135 3.38 -23.46 7.57
C TYR A 135 3.14 -22.31 8.55
N THR A 136 3.71 -22.41 9.76
CA THR A 136 3.57 -21.37 10.79
C THR A 136 4.14 -20.04 10.33
N LYS A 137 5.31 -20.06 9.66
CA LYS A 137 5.93 -18.88 9.08
C LYS A 137 5.07 -18.26 7.98
N CYS A 138 4.54 -19.07 7.08
CA CYS A 138 3.64 -18.65 5.99
C CYS A 138 2.40 -17.95 6.53
N VAL A 139 1.72 -18.57 7.51
CA VAL A 139 0.54 -17.98 8.16
C VAL A 139 0.89 -16.65 8.83
N ALA A 140 2.01 -16.58 9.57
CA ALA A 140 2.45 -15.34 10.21
C ALA A 140 2.76 -14.23 9.19
N SER A 141 3.42 -14.57 8.08
CA SER A 141 3.68 -13.63 6.98
C SER A 141 2.39 -13.13 6.35
N CYS A 142 1.40 -14.00 6.11
CA CYS A 142 0.08 -13.61 5.62
C CYS A 142 -0.65 -12.68 6.59
N ASP A 143 -0.68 -13.04 7.88
CA ASP A 143 -1.31 -12.23 8.93
C ASP A 143 -0.69 -10.84 9.06
N SER A 144 0.62 -10.72 8.83
CA SER A 144 1.30 -9.43 8.83
C SER A 144 0.76 -8.50 7.75
N ILE A 145 0.38 -9.05 6.59
CA ILE A 145 -0.16 -8.31 5.45
C ILE A 145 -1.62 -7.91 5.72
N TRP A 146 -2.41 -8.78 6.32
CA TRP A 146 -3.81 -8.48 6.69
C TRP A 146 -3.95 -7.40 7.75
N LYS A 147 -2.90 -7.18 8.55
CA LYS A 147 -2.89 -6.15 9.58
C LYS A 147 -2.39 -4.80 9.06
N TRP A 148 -1.99 -4.71 7.79
CA TRP A 148 -1.54 -3.44 7.21
C TRP A 148 -2.67 -2.44 7.22
N GLN A 149 -2.46 -1.38 7.99
CA GLN A 149 -3.34 -0.22 7.98
C GLN A 149 -3.10 0.58 6.70
N PRO A 150 -4.12 1.26 6.17
CA PRO A 150 -3.88 2.29 5.19
C PRO A 150 -2.84 3.27 5.75
N PRO A 151 -1.91 3.79 4.92
CA PRO A 151 -1.01 4.81 5.38
C PRO A 151 -1.83 5.94 6.01
N ALA A 152 -1.40 6.42 7.17
CA ALA A 152 -2.07 7.53 7.83
C ALA A 152 -2.25 8.64 6.79
N PRO A 153 -3.45 9.25 6.69
CA PRO A 153 -3.68 10.34 5.75
C PRO A 153 -2.58 11.37 6.00
N GLN A 154 -1.65 11.45 5.06
CA GLN A 154 -0.65 12.49 5.07
C GLN A 154 -1.46 13.76 4.84
N PRO A 155 -1.52 14.72 5.77
CA PRO A 155 -1.99 16.04 5.40
C PRO A 155 -1.14 16.45 4.20
N SER A 156 -1.79 16.78 3.08
CA SER A 156 -1.13 17.26 1.87
C SER A 156 -0.21 18.41 2.30
N GLY A 157 1.10 18.15 2.38
CA GLY A 157 2.08 19.11 2.91
C GLY A 157 3.19 18.57 3.84
N GLY A 158 3.27 17.27 4.08
CA GLY A 158 4.37 16.69 4.87
C GLY A 158 5.67 16.47 4.11
N TYR A 159 6.33 17.50 3.56
CA TYR A 159 7.76 17.38 3.24
C TYR A 159 8.58 17.67 4.49
N GLY A 160 9.42 16.70 4.85
CA GLY A 160 10.00 16.58 6.18
C GLY A 160 10.83 17.78 6.63
N ALA A 161 10.53 18.25 7.83
CA ALA A 161 11.54 18.86 8.67
C ALA A 161 12.46 17.74 9.21
N GLY A 162 13.67 17.65 8.64
CA GLY A 162 14.91 17.33 9.35
C GLY A 162 15.10 15.92 9.90
N SER A 163 15.74 15.05 9.11
CA SER A 163 16.76 14.14 9.65
C SER A 163 18.10 14.86 9.68
N SER A 164 18.31 15.70 10.68
CA SER A 164 19.64 16.14 11.11
C SER A 164 19.94 15.45 12.43
N SER A 165 20.62 14.31 12.33
CA SER A 165 21.30 13.69 13.46
C SER A 165 22.48 14.56 13.89
N GLY A 166 22.52 14.93 15.17
CA GLY A 166 23.65 15.68 15.71
C GLY A 166 23.53 16.06 17.19
N GLY A 167 23.73 15.08 18.08
CA GLY A 167 24.53 15.28 19.29
C GLY A 167 23.88 15.91 20.53
N SER A 168 23.63 15.05 21.52
CA SER A 168 24.05 15.17 22.93
C SER A 168 23.77 16.45 23.73
N GLY A 169 22.97 16.31 24.80
CA GLY A 169 23.25 16.98 26.07
C GLY A 169 22.04 17.41 26.90
N GLY A 170 21.73 16.64 27.96
CA GLY A 170 21.45 17.20 29.29
C GLY A 170 20.03 17.68 29.68
N ASN A 171 19.33 16.78 30.38
CA ASN A 171 18.69 16.97 31.70
C ASN A 171 17.46 17.91 31.94
N TYR A 172 16.66 17.47 32.94
CA TYR A 172 15.46 18.05 33.57
C TYR A 172 14.16 17.98 32.74
N GLY A 173 13.03 17.39 33.15
CA GLY A 173 12.56 16.90 34.44
C GLY A 173 11.06 17.24 34.57
N GLY A 174 10.18 16.23 34.53
CA GLY A 174 8.86 16.20 35.18
C GLY A 174 7.68 17.03 34.61
N GLY A 175 6.49 16.40 34.60
CA GLY A 175 5.25 17.11 34.94
C GLY A 175 4.11 17.08 33.92
N TYR A 176 3.22 16.09 34.05
CA TYR A 176 1.86 16.15 33.54
C TYR A 176 1.12 17.34 34.17
N THR A 177 0.77 18.39 33.41
CA THR A 177 -0.42 19.20 33.72
C THR A 177 -1.09 19.69 32.43
N SER A 178 -2.35 19.29 32.24
CA SER A 178 -3.28 19.96 31.35
C SER A 178 -3.44 21.42 31.78
N ARG A 179 -3.14 22.39 30.91
CA ARG A 179 -3.59 23.78 31.11
C ARG A 179 -3.78 24.55 29.80
N LYS A 180 -5.07 24.68 29.46
CA LYS A 180 -5.78 25.85 28.95
C LYS A 180 -5.08 26.72 27.88
N VAL A 181 -5.61 26.57 26.66
CA VAL A 181 -5.76 27.56 25.59
C VAL A 181 -5.59 29.02 26.08
N LYS A 182 -4.53 29.67 25.62
CA LYS A 182 -4.47 31.12 25.47
C LYS A 182 -4.24 31.44 24.00
N ARG A 183 -5.28 31.98 23.35
CA ARG A 183 -5.22 32.59 22.02
C ARG A 183 -4.28 33.80 22.11
N HIS A 184 -3.08 33.68 21.54
CA HIS A 184 -2.27 34.84 21.17
C HIS A 184 -2.45 35.09 19.68
N HIS A 185 -3.01 36.25 19.38
CA HIS A 185 -3.13 36.82 18.05
C HIS A 185 -1.79 37.49 17.73
N SER A 186 -0.92 36.80 17.00
CA SER A 186 0.30 37.39 16.44
C SER A 186 0.63 36.76 15.10
N LYS A 187 0.07 37.40 14.06
CA LYS A 187 0.65 37.71 12.75
C LYS A 187 2.07 37.18 12.47
N GLU A 188 2.22 35.88 12.26
CA GLU A 188 3.18 35.28 11.31
C GLU A 188 2.67 33.87 11.00
N MET A 189 1.93 33.75 9.88
CA MET A 189 1.39 32.48 9.42
C MET A 189 2.57 31.60 9.00
N VAL A 190 2.87 30.58 9.79
CA VAL A 190 3.53 29.38 9.28
C VAL A 190 2.75 28.98 8.01
N PRO A 191 3.39 28.87 6.82
CA PRO A 191 2.68 28.51 5.60
C PRO A 191 1.97 27.18 5.83
N ILE A 192 0.63 27.23 5.84
CA ILE A 192 -0.23 26.08 6.06
C ILE A 192 -0.02 25.04 4.96
N CYS A 193 0.30 25.54 3.76
CA CYS A 193 0.67 24.76 2.61
C CYS A 193 2.12 25.05 2.21
N PRO A 194 2.87 24.02 1.81
CA PRO A 194 4.29 24.20 1.54
C PRO A 194 4.57 24.51 0.05
N ASN A 195 5.82 24.80 -0.34
CA ASN A 195 6.19 25.26 -1.71
C ASN A 195 5.38 26.46 -2.29
N LYS A 196 4.81 27.32 -1.44
CA LYS A 196 3.91 28.43 -1.84
C LYS A 196 2.58 27.95 -2.47
N GLU A 197 2.19 26.70 -2.24
CA GLU A 197 0.86 26.21 -2.55
C GLU A 197 -0.20 26.95 -1.72
N THR A 198 -1.43 26.97 -2.24
CA THR A 198 -2.57 27.63 -1.61
C THR A 198 -3.40 26.61 -0.82
N ALA A 199 -3.71 26.94 0.44
CA ALA A 199 -4.56 26.13 1.30
C ALA A 199 -6.04 26.35 0.95
N CYS A 200 -6.65 25.40 0.23
CA CYS A 200 -8.04 25.45 -0.17
C CYS A 200 -8.93 24.58 0.71
N PRO A 201 -10.01 25.11 1.31
CA PRO A 201 -10.95 24.30 2.06
C PRO A 201 -11.55 23.18 1.20
N ILE A 202 -11.64 21.96 1.74
CA ILE A 202 -12.23 20.79 1.05
C ILE A 202 -13.70 21.08 0.70
N SER A 203 -14.39 21.82 1.56
CA SER A 203 -15.73 22.35 1.30
C SER A 203 -15.92 23.64 2.07
N ARG A 204 -16.95 24.42 1.73
CA ARG A 204 -17.29 25.68 2.42
C ARG A 204 -17.55 25.53 3.93
N PHE A 205 -17.88 24.33 4.38
CA PHE A 205 -18.19 24.03 5.78
C PHE A 205 -17.15 23.11 6.44
N SER A 206 -16.10 22.74 5.70
CA SER A 206 -15.04 21.88 6.23
C SER A 206 -14.09 22.68 7.10
N VAL A 207 -13.61 22.05 8.17
CA VAL A 207 -12.47 22.54 8.97
C VAL A 207 -11.12 22.10 8.38
N GLY A 208 -11.14 21.23 7.36
CA GLY A 208 -9.96 20.73 6.66
C GLY A 208 -9.70 21.45 5.34
N PHE A 209 -8.44 21.48 4.94
CA PHE A 209 -7.94 22.10 3.70
C PHE A 209 -7.09 21.10 2.90
N GLU A 210 -7.00 21.33 1.60
CA GLU A 210 -6.08 20.70 0.66
C GLU A 210 -5.14 21.76 0.12
N CYS A 211 -3.88 21.37 -0.15
CA CYS A 211 -2.90 22.25 -0.74
C CYS A 211 -2.89 22.06 -2.26
N PHE A 212 -3.10 23.15 -2.99
CA PHE A 212 -3.04 23.17 -4.45
C PHE A 212 -2.02 24.18 -4.93
N ASP A 213 -1.23 23.79 -5.93
CA ASP A 213 -0.53 24.75 -6.77
C ASP A 213 -1.56 25.37 -7.74
N THR A 214 -2.10 26.52 -7.33
CA THR A 214 -3.15 27.22 -8.07
C THR A 214 -2.67 27.76 -9.41
N ASP A 215 -1.37 27.71 -9.71
CA ASP A 215 -0.85 28.15 -11.01
C ASP A 215 -1.04 27.09 -12.10
N PHE A 216 -1.21 25.81 -11.72
CA PHE A 216 -1.28 24.68 -12.65
C PHE A 216 -2.43 23.70 -12.39
N GLU A 217 -3.08 23.76 -11.23
CA GLU A 217 -4.18 22.88 -10.88
C GLU A 217 -5.48 23.21 -11.66
N LEU A 218 -6.03 22.23 -12.38
CA LEU A 218 -7.18 22.43 -13.26
C LEU A 218 -8.48 22.71 -12.49
N THR A 219 -8.61 22.17 -11.29
CA THR A 219 -9.85 22.23 -10.50
C THR A 219 -9.92 23.42 -9.54
N SER A 220 -8.79 24.12 -9.33
CA SER A 220 -8.65 25.31 -8.48
C SER A 220 -7.68 26.31 -9.11
N CYS A 221 -7.85 26.59 -10.40
CA CYS A 221 -6.93 27.45 -11.15
C CYS A 221 -7.09 28.91 -10.73
N GLY A 222 -5.98 29.56 -10.36
CA GLY A 222 -5.93 30.95 -9.93
C GLY A 222 -6.42 31.20 -8.49
N GLY A 223 -6.86 30.17 -7.77
CA GLY A 223 -7.34 30.28 -6.40
C GLY A 223 -8.32 29.18 -6.01
N CYS A 224 -8.75 29.20 -4.75
CA CYS A 224 -9.65 28.18 -4.21
C CYS A 224 -11.07 28.32 -4.76
N VAL A 225 -11.52 27.36 -5.58
CA VAL A 225 -12.88 27.34 -6.13
C VAL A 225 -13.96 27.26 -5.05
N THR A 226 -13.68 26.56 -3.94
CA THR A 226 -14.61 26.46 -2.80
C THR A 226 -14.87 27.82 -2.15
N MET A 227 -13.90 28.72 -2.19
CA MET A 227 -13.98 30.10 -1.71
C MET A 227 -14.40 31.10 -2.80
N GLY A 228 -14.47 30.67 -4.06
CA GLY A 228 -14.78 31.53 -5.20
C GLY A 228 -13.61 32.41 -5.66
N GLU A 229 -12.38 32.05 -5.28
CA GLU A 229 -11.17 32.80 -5.60
C GLU A 229 -10.50 32.33 -6.91
N GLY A 230 -10.85 31.13 -7.38
CA GLY A 230 -10.37 30.58 -8.64
C GLY A 230 -11.47 29.90 -9.44
N GLU A 231 -11.07 29.21 -10.50
CA GLU A 231 -11.97 28.59 -11.46
C GLU A 231 -11.63 27.11 -11.70
N ASN A 232 -12.68 26.28 -11.81
CA ASN A 232 -12.53 24.92 -12.27
C ASN A 232 -12.54 24.90 -13.81
N CYS A 233 -11.37 24.81 -14.43
CA CYS A 233 -11.24 24.85 -15.89
C CYS A 233 -11.97 23.68 -16.58
N LEU A 234 -12.18 22.56 -15.89
CA LEU A 234 -12.93 21.41 -16.43
C LEU A 234 -14.43 21.72 -16.58
N ALA A 235 -14.94 22.74 -15.89
CA ALA A 235 -16.34 23.15 -15.96
C ALA A 235 -16.65 24.13 -17.12
N ILE A 236 -15.65 24.49 -17.93
CA ILE A 236 -15.81 25.44 -19.03
C ILE A 236 -16.70 24.83 -20.12
N THR A 237 -17.88 25.42 -20.29
CA THR A 237 -18.87 24.93 -21.26
C THR A 237 -18.32 25.02 -22.69
N GLY A 238 -18.42 23.91 -23.43
CA GLY A 238 -18.00 23.83 -24.83
C GLY A 238 -16.50 23.63 -25.03
N ALA A 239 -15.70 23.55 -23.96
CA ALA A 239 -14.30 23.17 -24.06
C ALA A 239 -14.16 21.64 -24.20
N ALA A 240 -13.22 21.20 -25.03
CA ALA A 240 -12.86 19.79 -25.18
C ALA A 240 -11.49 19.48 -24.54
N GLY A 241 -10.60 20.48 -24.47
CA GLY A 241 -9.32 20.40 -23.79
C GLY A 241 -9.01 21.73 -23.13
N VAL A 242 -8.54 21.68 -21.88
CA VAL A 242 -8.25 22.83 -21.04
C VAL A 242 -6.93 22.64 -20.31
N GLY A 243 -6.33 23.75 -19.91
CA GLY A 243 -5.15 23.82 -19.07
C GLY A 243 -5.31 24.92 -18.00
N CYS A 244 -4.46 24.89 -16.99
CA CYS A 244 -4.22 26.01 -16.10
C CYS A 244 -2.77 26.46 -16.30
N LEU A 245 -2.57 27.74 -16.57
CA LEU A 245 -1.25 28.31 -16.78
C LEU A 245 -1.17 29.64 -16.04
N GLU A 246 -0.24 29.75 -15.09
CA GLU A 246 -0.01 30.96 -14.28
C GLU A 246 -1.32 31.47 -13.65
N GLY A 247 -2.13 30.53 -13.14
CA GLY A 247 -3.38 30.83 -12.44
C GLY A 247 -4.54 31.23 -13.34
N ARG A 248 -4.46 30.93 -14.65
CA ARG A 248 -5.54 31.23 -15.60
C ARG A 248 -5.93 30.01 -16.41
N CYS A 249 -7.24 29.77 -16.53
CA CYS A 249 -7.76 28.74 -17.41
C CYS A 249 -7.48 29.09 -18.88
N VAL A 250 -6.83 28.17 -19.58
CA VAL A 250 -6.59 28.23 -21.03
C VAL A 250 -7.39 27.13 -21.71
N VAL A 251 -8.10 27.45 -22.79
CA VAL A 251 -8.84 26.47 -23.59
C VAL A 251 -7.99 26.08 -24.79
N LEU A 252 -7.57 24.83 -24.83
CA LEU A 252 -6.70 24.27 -25.87
C LEU A 252 -7.51 23.77 -27.07
N SER A 253 -8.70 23.26 -26.83
CA SER A 253 -9.61 22.79 -27.89
C SER A 253 -11.07 22.92 -27.48
N VAL A 254 -11.96 22.96 -28.47
CA VAL A 254 -13.41 23.14 -28.29
C VAL A 254 -14.19 21.96 -28.84
N GLN A 255 -15.37 21.72 -28.28
CA GLN A 255 -16.29 20.68 -28.74
C GLN A 255 -16.90 21.03 -30.10
N ILE A 256 -17.43 20.03 -30.80
CA ILE A 256 -18.13 20.21 -32.07
C ILE A 256 -19.31 21.17 -31.88
N GLY A 257 -19.44 22.15 -32.78
CA GLY A 257 -20.46 23.19 -32.69
C GLY A 257 -20.05 24.43 -31.89
N PHE A 258 -18.85 24.46 -31.34
CA PHE A 258 -18.23 25.63 -30.73
C PHE A 258 -17.06 26.15 -31.58
N TYR A 259 -16.62 27.36 -31.28
CA TYR A 259 -15.37 27.94 -31.77
C TYR A 259 -14.73 28.75 -30.64
N LEU A 260 -13.40 28.92 -30.67
CA LEU A 260 -12.70 29.72 -29.68
C LEU A 260 -12.96 31.21 -29.94
N GLY A 261 -13.55 31.90 -28.96
CA GLY A 261 -13.78 33.34 -29.02
C GLY A 261 -12.52 34.16 -28.77
N HIS A 262 -12.60 35.47 -29.00
CA HIS A 262 -11.48 36.41 -28.80
C HIS A 262 -10.94 36.43 -27.35
N GLN A 263 -11.77 36.06 -26.38
CA GLN A 263 -11.40 35.97 -24.96
C GLN A 263 -10.87 34.58 -24.55
N GLY A 264 -10.54 33.72 -25.52
CA GLY A 264 -10.06 32.37 -25.23
C GLY A 264 -11.11 31.44 -24.63
N ARG A 265 -12.41 31.76 -24.79
CA ARG A 265 -13.54 30.95 -24.29
C ARG A 265 -14.39 30.41 -25.44
N PRO A 266 -15.00 29.21 -25.30
CA PRO A 266 -15.83 28.64 -26.34
C PRO A 266 -17.10 29.45 -26.56
N ILE A 267 -17.40 29.77 -27.81
CA ILE A 267 -18.65 30.39 -28.24
C ILE A 267 -19.39 29.40 -29.14
N ARG A 268 -20.67 29.19 -28.86
CA ARG A 268 -21.51 28.30 -29.68
C ARG A 268 -21.70 28.91 -31.07
N ARG A 269 -21.47 28.11 -32.11
CA ARG A 269 -21.79 28.51 -33.50
C ARG A 269 -23.30 28.70 -33.60
N ARG A 270 -23.74 29.86 -34.07
CA ARG A 270 -25.15 30.06 -34.44
C ARG A 270 -25.46 29.13 -35.62
N LYS A 271 -26.57 28.38 -35.54
CA LYS A 271 -27.11 27.75 -36.75
C LYS A 271 -27.51 28.89 -37.69
N ARG A 272 -26.92 28.93 -38.89
CA ARG A 272 -27.52 29.70 -40.00
C ARG A 272 -28.86 29.01 -40.28
N THR A 273 -29.94 29.65 -39.86
CA THR A 273 -31.29 29.42 -40.41
C THR A 273 -31.36 30.00 -41.80
#